data_AF-W6Z6M7-F1
#
_entry.id   AF-W6Z6M7-F1
#
_cell.length_a   1.000
_cell.length_b   1.000
_cell.length_c   1.000
_cell.angle_alpha   90.00
_cell.angle_beta   90.00
_cell.angle_gamma   90.00
#
_symmetry.space_group_name_H-M   'P 1'
#
loop_
_entity.id
_entity.type
_entity.pdbx_description
1 polymer ?
#
loop_
_entity_poly.entity_id
_entity_poly.type
_entity_poly.pdbx_seq_one_letter_code
_entity_poly.pdbx_strand_id
1 'polypeptide(L)'
;KALEEQAALIQELYREKDEEKVVNYAEYVKILHVDLKQAHRQIEYYKVLAEDSQRRASRYQESLTQATKDQIAVSHLEAQKEQLHRELEQHKLIIHKLRSENERAAENFVRLRERDKKALAACEVRLADLVSHACENENVAARTLLNDRGALLNKMEVVYNVVVSEVTPLKRVFKRALQMLQVYQGLFQTLSDPRFTTIGSLPPDLDALMTRARDDLNAYREVHGMFSGVGAAVEDQIREELGGMSESAGGMLKSLHYIKRDVEAFLARLRAEPGAWFIMKAKFGNIWR
;
A
#
# COMPACT_ATOMS: atom_id res chain seq x y z
N LYS A 1 -104.70 -31.50 -68.99
CA LYS A 1 -105.77 -30.55 -68.59
C LYS A 1 -105.98 -29.42 -69.60
N ALA A 2 -105.13 -28.39 -69.75
CA ALA A 2 -105.36 -27.35 -70.78
C ALA A 2 -105.26 -27.86 -72.25
N LEU A 3 -104.52 -28.94 -72.50
CA LEU A 3 -104.41 -29.59 -73.82
C LEU A 3 -105.56 -30.55 -74.16
N GLU A 4 -106.34 -31.01 -73.17
CA GLU A 4 -107.47 -31.94 -73.39
C GLU A 4 -108.75 -31.19 -73.78
N GLU A 5 -108.96 -29.98 -73.25
CA GLU A 5 -110.06 -29.09 -73.66
C GLU A 5 -109.86 -28.52 -75.07
N GLN A 6 -108.61 -28.37 -75.53
CA GLN A 6 -108.29 -27.92 -76.88
C GLN A 6 -108.57 -29.00 -77.95
N ALA A 7 -108.54 -30.29 -77.58
CA ALA A 7 -108.85 -31.40 -78.48
C ALA A 7 -110.37 -31.61 -78.68
N ALA A 8 -111.19 -31.35 -77.65
CA ALA A 8 -112.65 -31.44 -77.73
C ALA A 8 -113.25 -30.37 -78.66
N LEU A 9 -112.72 -29.14 -78.62
CA LEU A 9 -113.18 -28.04 -79.47
C LEU A 9 -112.87 -28.27 -80.96
N ILE A 10 -111.81 -29.02 -81.28
CA ILE A 10 -111.41 -29.35 -82.66
C ILE A 10 -112.33 -30.43 -83.26
N GLN A 11 -112.89 -31.34 -82.45
CA GLN A 11 -113.81 -32.38 -82.94
C GLN A 11 -115.22 -31.86 -83.27
N GLU A 12 -115.67 -30.81 -82.59
CA GLU A 12 -117.00 -30.21 -82.82
C GLU A 12 -117.04 -29.29 -84.05
N LEU A 13 -115.88 -28.75 -84.46
CA LEU A 13 -115.73 -27.86 -85.61
C LEU A 13 -115.67 -28.57 -86.99
N TYR A 14 -115.55 -29.90 -87.05
CA TYR A 14 -115.50 -30.65 -88.32
C TYR A 14 -116.87 -31.14 -88.85
N ARG A 15 -117.99 -30.86 -88.16
CA ARG A 15 -119.32 -31.39 -88.53
C ARG A 15 -120.27 -30.40 -89.21
N GLU A 16 -119.94 -29.10 -89.27
CA GLU A 16 -120.69 -28.10 -90.02
C GLU A 16 -119.88 -27.60 -91.23
N LYS A 17 -120.21 -28.13 -92.41
CA LYS A 17 -119.80 -27.56 -93.69
C LYS A 17 -120.59 -26.28 -93.96
N ASP A 18 -120.08 -25.15 -93.48
CA ASP A 18 -120.47 -23.81 -93.93
C ASP A 18 -119.22 -23.09 -94.45
N GLU A 19 -119.09 -23.02 -95.78
CA GLU A 19 -117.94 -22.42 -96.48
C GLU A 19 -117.82 -20.89 -96.25
N GLU A 20 -118.79 -20.25 -95.60
CA GLU A 20 -118.80 -18.80 -95.28
C GLU A 20 -118.25 -18.49 -93.87
N LYS A 21 -118.28 -19.45 -92.93
CA LYS A 21 -117.69 -19.29 -91.57
C LYS A 21 -116.16 -19.47 -91.58
N VAL A 22 -115.61 -20.13 -92.59
CA VAL A 22 -114.15 -20.31 -92.79
C VAL A 22 -113.45 -18.98 -93.07
N VAL A 23 -114.13 -18.03 -93.73
CA VAL A 23 -113.59 -16.68 -94.05
C VAL A 23 -113.56 -15.79 -92.80
N ASN A 24 -114.61 -15.85 -91.96
CA ASN A 24 -114.73 -15.05 -90.74
C ASN A 24 -113.81 -15.55 -89.60
N TYR A 25 -113.61 -16.87 -89.48
CA TYR A 25 -112.58 -17.44 -88.59
C TYR A 25 -111.16 -17.06 -89.03
N ALA A 26 -110.89 -16.96 -90.34
CA ALA A 26 -109.60 -16.51 -90.84
C ALA A 26 -109.34 -15.02 -90.52
N GLU A 27 -110.38 -14.18 -90.49
CA GLU A 27 -110.30 -12.78 -90.03
C GLU A 27 -110.10 -12.67 -88.51
N TYR A 28 -110.81 -13.46 -87.71
CA TYR A 28 -110.62 -13.50 -86.26
C TYR A 28 -109.22 -14.02 -85.88
N VAL A 29 -108.72 -15.06 -86.56
CA VAL A 29 -107.35 -15.57 -86.41
C VAL A 29 -106.32 -14.51 -86.83
N LYS A 30 -106.60 -13.69 -87.85
CA LYS A 30 -105.73 -12.54 -88.21
C LYS A 30 -105.72 -11.48 -87.12
N ILE A 31 -106.87 -11.13 -86.53
CA ILE A 31 -106.97 -10.16 -85.43
C ILE A 31 -106.21 -10.69 -84.20
N LEU A 32 -106.45 -11.93 -83.80
CA LEU A 32 -105.70 -12.59 -82.74
C LEU A 32 -104.20 -12.65 -83.04
N HIS A 33 -103.80 -12.93 -84.28
CA HIS A 33 -102.40 -12.95 -84.66
C HIS A 33 -101.75 -11.56 -84.60
N VAL A 34 -102.51 -10.50 -84.91
CA VAL A 34 -102.08 -9.10 -84.73
C VAL A 34 -101.95 -8.77 -83.24
N ASP A 35 -102.93 -9.13 -82.41
CA ASP A 35 -102.89 -8.91 -80.96
C ASP A 35 -101.77 -9.70 -80.27
N LEU A 36 -101.56 -10.95 -80.69
CA LEU A 36 -100.49 -11.81 -80.16
C LEU A 36 -99.11 -11.27 -80.60
N LYS A 37 -99.00 -10.70 -81.81
CA LYS A 37 -97.81 -9.96 -82.25
C LYS A 37 -97.62 -8.66 -81.46
N GLN A 38 -98.69 -7.94 -81.14
CA GLN A 38 -98.64 -6.70 -80.38
C GLN A 38 -98.26 -6.96 -78.90
N ALA A 39 -98.83 -8.01 -78.30
CA ALA A 39 -98.45 -8.51 -76.99
C ALA A 39 -96.99 -8.98 -76.96
N HIS A 40 -96.50 -9.70 -77.98
CA HIS A 40 -95.08 -10.04 -78.10
C HIS A 40 -94.18 -8.81 -78.16
N ARG A 41 -94.57 -7.77 -78.92
CA ARG A 41 -93.81 -6.51 -78.98
C ARG A 41 -93.82 -5.79 -77.63
N GLN A 42 -94.94 -5.78 -76.91
CA GLN A 42 -95.02 -5.22 -75.56
C GLN A 42 -94.16 -6.01 -74.57
N ILE A 43 -94.19 -7.35 -74.64
CA ILE A 43 -93.37 -8.23 -73.80
C ILE A 43 -91.88 -7.97 -74.09
N GLU A 44 -91.47 -7.93 -75.36
CA GLU A 44 -90.10 -7.58 -75.77
C GLU A 44 -89.69 -6.19 -75.27
N TYR A 45 -90.55 -5.19 -75.45
CA TYR A 45 -90.30 -3.83 -74.95
C TYR A 45 -90.08 -3.80 -73.43
N TYR A 46 -90.99 -4.39 -72.65
CA TYR A 46 -90.86 -4.44 -71.20
C TYR A 46 -89.69 -5.32 -70.74
N LYS A 47 -89.33 -6.36 -71.49
CA LYS A 47 -88.15 -7.18 -71.23
C LYS A 47 -86.87 -6.37 -71.41
N VAL A 48 -86.73 -5.64 -72.52
CA VAL A 48 -85.60 -4.73 -72.75
C VAL A 48 -85.54 -3.66 -71.66
N LEU A 49 -86.69 -3.10 -71.28
CA LEU A 49 -86.77 -2.11 -70.19
C LEU A 49 -86.35 -2.71 -68.83
N ALA A 50 -86.81 -3.93 -68.52
CA ALA A 50 -86.46 -4.65 -67.30
C ALA A 50 -84.97 -4.99 -67.26
N GLU A 51 -84.40 -5.52 -68.35
CA GLU A 51 -82.97 -5.80 -68.46
C GLU A 51 -82.11 -4.53 -68.35
N ASP A 52 -82.52 -3.43 -68.99
CA ASP A 52 -81.80 -2.16 -68.90
C ASP A 52 -81.86 -1.57 -67.48
N SER A 53 -83.04 -1.62 -66.84
CA SER A 53 -83.18 -1.21 -65.43
C SER A 53 -82.36 -2.09 -64.48
N GLN A 54 -82.30 -3.41 -64.71
CA GLN A 54 -81.48 -4.33 -63.94
C GLN A 54 -79.99 -4.03 -64.15
N ARG A 55 -79.54 -3.81 -65.39
CA ARG A 55 -78.15 -3.41 -65.67
C ARG A 55 -77.80 -2.09 -64.98
N ARG A 56 -78.69 -1.10 -65.01
CA ARG A 56 -78.51 0.17 -64.28
C ARG A 56 -78.44 -0.07 -62.77
N ALA A 57 -79.33 -0.89 -62.21
CA ALA A 57 -79.30 -1.24 -60.79
C ALA A 57 -77.99 -1.94 -60.40
N SER A 58 -77.51 -2.91 -61.19
CA SER A 58 -76.24 -3.59 -60.96
C SER A 58 -75.05 -2.62 -61.00
N ARG A 59 -75.00 -1.70 -61.98
CA ARG A 59 -73.94 -0.67 -62.02
C ARG A 59 -73.99 0.25 -60.81
N TYR A 60 -75.17 0.65 -60.36
CA TYR A 60 -75.29 1.45 -59.15
C TYR A 60 -74.87 0.67 -57.90
N GLN A 61 -75.22 -0.61 -57.81
CA GLN A 61 -74.78 -1.47 -56.71
C GLN A 61 -73.25 -1.65 -56.70
N GLU A 62 -72.64 -1.91 -57.85
CA GLU A 62 -71.19 -2.00 -58.00
C GLU A 62 -70.51 -0.67 -57.64
N SER A 63 -71.01 0.45 -58.17
CA SER A 63 -70.49 1.78 -57.84
C SER A 63 -70.61 2.10 -56.36
N LEU A 64 -71.72 1.72 -55.71
CA LEU A 64 -71.96 1.99 -54.29
C LEU A 64 -71.09 1.08 -53.40
N THR A 65 -70.93 -0.20 -53.77
CA THR A 65 -70.01 -1.11 -53.07
C THR A 65 -68.55 -0.68 -53.22
N GLN A 66 -68.14 -0.21 -54.40
CA GLN A 66 -66.79 0.32 -54.61
C GLN A 66 -66.58 1.61 -53.80
N ALA A 67 -67.50 2.56 -53.87
CA ALA A 67 -67.44 3.79 -53.06
C ALA A 67 -67.38 3.48 -51.55
N THR A 68 -68.11 2.45 -51.09
CA THR A 68 -68.07 2.01 -49.68
C THR A 68 -66.71 1.42 -49.32
N LYS A 69 -66.12 0.60 -50.19
CA LYS A 69 -64.76 0.05 -49.99
C LYS A 69 -63.71 1.15 -49.92
N ASP A 70 -63.78 2.11 -50.84
CA ASP A 70 -62.87 3.24 -50.89
C ASP A 70 -63.01 4.10 -49.62
N GLN A 71 -64.25 4.34 -49.15
CA GLN A 71 -64.50 5.05 -47.90
C GLN A 71 -63.92 4.33 -46.68
N ILE A 72 -64.06 3.00 -46.60
CA ILE A 72 -63.47 2.19 -45.53
C ILE A 72 -61.94 2.27 -45.57
N ALA A 73 -61.35 2.17 -46.77
CA ALA A 73 -59.90 2.26 -46.94
C ALA A 73 -59.36 3.64 -46.52
N VAL A 74 -60.05 4.73 -46.89
CA VAL A 74 -59.70 6.09 -46.47
C VAL A 74 -59.81 6.23 -44.96
N SER A 75 -60.92 5.78 -44.35
CA SER A 75 -61.10 5.84 -42.89
C SER A 75 -60.02 5.03 -42.14
N HIS A 76 -59.63 3.87 -42.65
CA HIS A 76 -58.53 3.09 -42.09
C HIS A 76 -57.19 3.83 -42.17
N LEU A 77 -56.87 4.44 -43.31
CA LEU A 77 -55.64 5.24 -43.48
C LEU A 77 -55.63 6.48 -42.58
N GLU A 78 -56.78 7.15 -42.42
CA GLU A 78 -56.92 8.29 -41.49
C GLU A 78 -56.72 7.87 -40.04
N ALA A 79 -57.32 6.76 -39.61
CA ALA A 79 -57.13 6.21 -38.26
C ALA A 79 -55.66 5.83 -38.01
N GLN A 80 -54.99 5.22 -39.00
CA GLN A 80 -53.56 4.89 -38.89
C GLN A 80 -52.70 6.15 -38.83
N LYS A 81 -53.02 7.18 -39.62
CA LYS A 81 -52.34 8.48 -39.59
C LYS A 81 -52.49 9.15 -38.23
N GLU A 82 -53.68 9.14 -37.64
CA GLU A 82 -53.93 9.67 -36.30
C GLU A 82 -53.20 8.89 -35.21
N GLN A 83 -53.12 7.56 -35.32
CA GLN A 83 -52.34 6.74 -34.40
C GLN A 83 -50.86 7.09 -34.47
N LEU A 84 -50.27 7.11 -35.67
CA LEU A 84 -48.86 7.47 -35.87
C LEU A 84 -48.56 8.89 -35.39
N HIS A 85 -49.51 9.83 -35.58
CA HIS A 85 -49.36 11.19 -35.07
C HIS A 85 -49.33 11.23 -33.53
N ARG A 86 -50.21 10.49 -32.86
CA ARG A 86 -50.21 10.37 -31.39
C ARG A 86 -48.92 9.74 -30.86
N GLU A 87 -48.44 8.67 -31.47
CA GLU A 87 -47.18 8.02 -31.11
C GLU A 87 -45.98 8.96 -31.29
N LEU A 88 -45.97 9.73 -32.39
CA LEU A 88 -44.92 10.71 -32.67
C LEU A 88 -44.89 11.84 -31.63
N GLU A 89 -46.04 12.38 -31.23
CA GLU A 89 -46.11 13.39 -30.16
C GLU A 89 -45.71 12.82 -28.80
N GLN A 90 -46.10 11.57 -28.49
CA GLN A 90 -45.66 10.89 -27.27
C GLN A 90 -44.14 10.70 -27.24
N HIS A 91 -43.53 10.24 -28.35
CA HIS A 91 -42.08 10.07 -28.44
C HIS A 91 -41.33 11.39 -28.32
N LYS A 92 -41.84 12.49 -28.93
CA LYS A 92 -41.27 13.82 -28.74
C LYS A 92 -41.25 14.23 -27.27
N LEU A 93 -42.34 14.02 -26.54
CA LEU A 93 -42.43 14.34 -25.12
C LEU A 93 -41.42 13.51 -24.29
N ILE A 94 -41.28 12.23 -24.58
CA ILE A 94 -40.29 11.35 -23.92
C ILE A 94 -38.87 11.83 -24.20
N ILE A 95 -38.53 12.17 -25.45
CA ILE A 95 -37.20 12.68 -25.82
C ILE A 95 -36.88 13.97 -25.07
N HIS A 96 -37.83 14.90 -24.97
CA HIS A 96 -37.64 16.14 -24.20
C HIS A 96 -37.39 15.86 -22.71
N LYS A 97 -38.16 14.94 -22.12
CA LYS A 97 -37.96 14.54 -20.72
C LYS A 97 -36.56 13.95 -20.50
N LEU A 98 -36.16 12.99 -21.32
CA LEU A 98 -34.84 12.36 -21.23
C LEU A 98 -33.70 13.36 -21.43
N ARG A 99 -33.84 14.33 -22.35
CA ARG A 99 -32.85 15.41 -22.51
C ARG A 99 -32.71 16.25 -21.24
N SER A 100 -33.82 16.68 -20.64
CA SER A 100 -33.80 17.46 -19.40
C SER A 100 -33.21 16.67 -18.22
N GLU A 101 -33.49 15.37 -18.13
CA GLU A 101 -32.89 14.51 -17.10
C GLU A 101 -31.39 14.33 -17.32
N ASN A 102 -30.95 14.17 -18.56
CA ASN A 102 -29.53 14.04 -18.90
C ASN A 102 -28.75 15.34 -18.64
N GLU A 103 -29.33 16.49 -18.96
CA GLU A 103 -28.76 17.81 -18.61
C GLU A 103 -28.58 17.97 -17.10
N ARG A 104 -29.62 17.64 -16.31
CA ARG A 104 -29.54 17.65 -14.84
C ARG A 104 -28.48 16.69 -14.30
N ALA A 105 -28.39 15.49 -14.87
CA ALA A 105 -27.37 14.52 -14.50
C ALA A 105 -25.95 15.06 -14.80
N ALA A 106 -25.76 15.68 -15.96
CA ALA A 106 -24.48 16.30 -16.33
C ALA A 106 -24.07 17.40 -15.34
N GLU A 107 -24.98 18.31 -14.99
CA GLU A 107 -24.73 19.35 -13.97
C GLU A 107 -24.34 18.77 -12.61
N ASN A 108 -25.04 17.70 -12.18
CA ASN A 108 -24.73 17.02 -10.93
C ASN A 108 -23.34 16.39 -10.96
N PHE A 109 -22.92 15.78 -12.07
CA PHE A 109 -21.58 15.22 -12.22
C PHE A 109 -20.50 16.30 -12.20
N VAL A 110 -20.74 17.46 -12.80
CA VAL A 110 -19.79 18.60 -12.71
C VAL A 110 -19.64 19.06 -11.27
N ARG A 111 -20.74 19.26 -10.55
CA ARG A 111 -20.71 19.66 -9.13
C ARG A 111 -20.01 18.63 -8.25
N LEU A 112 -20.22 17.33 -8.51
CA LEU A 112 -19.57 16.26 -7.78
C LEU A 112 -18.05 16.28 -8.01
N ARG A 113 -17.60 16.39 -9.27
CA ARG A 113 -16.17 16.50 -9.60
C ARG A 113 -15.51 17.71 -8.95
N GLU A 114 -16.20 18.86 -8.89
CA GLU A 114 -15.68 20.03 -8.19
C GLU A 114 -15.55 19.82 -6.68
N ARG A 115 -16.51 19.15 -6.05
CA ARG A 115 -16.44 18.78 -4.63
C ARG A 115 -15.30 17.81 -4.37
N ASP A 116 -15.15 16.78 -5.20
CA ASP A 116 -14.08 15.80 -5.08
C ASP A 116 -12.71 16.47 -5.25
N LYS A 117 -12.56 17.37 -6.23
CA LYS A 117 -11.34 18.15 -6.42
C LYS A 117 -11.00 18.99 -5.18
N LYS A 118 -11.99 19.65 -4.56
CA LYS A 118 -11.79 20.42 -3.32
C LYS A 118 -11.42 19.52 -2.14
N ALA A 119 -12.05 18.35 -2.02
CA ALA A 119 -11.76 17.39 -0.97
C ALA A 119 -10.34 16.83 -1.11
N LEU A 120 -9.92 16.48 -2.33
CA LEU A 120 -8.56 16.02 -2.61
C LEU A 120 -7.52 17.09 -2.25
N ALA A 121 -7.72 18.35 -2.68
CA ALA A 121 -6.82 19.44 -2.32
C ALA A 121 -6.73 19.64 -0.79
N ALA A 122 -7.83 19.53 -0.06
CA ALA A 122 -7.83 19.62 1.40
C ALA A 122 -7.10 18.44 2.06
N CYS A 123 -7.24 17.22 1.50
CA CYS A 123 -6.51 16.04 1.96
C CYS A 123 -5.00 16.16 1.70
N GLU A 124 -4.59 16.69 0.53
CA GLU A 124 -3.18 16.93 0.20
C GLU A 124 -2.52 17.89 1.19
N VAL A 125 -3.18 19.00 1.53
CA VAL A 125 -2.68 19.96 2.53
C VAL A 125 -2.54 19.30 3.90
N ARG A 126 -3.57 18.58 4.36
CA ARG A 126 -3.50 17.87 5.66
C ARG A 126 -2.38 16.83 5.69
N LEU A 127 -2.15 16.11 4.59
CA LEU A 127 -1.08 15.13 4.51
C LEU A 127 0.29 15.81 4.57
N ALA A 128 0.46 16.94 3.89
CA ALA A 128 1.69 17.74 3.95
C ALA A 128 1.97 18.22 5.39
N ASP A 129 0.95 18.73 6.08
CA ASP A 129 1.07 19.17 7.48
C ASP A 129 1.47 18.02 8.42
N LEU A 130 0.83 16.85 8.27
CA LEU A 130 1.15 15.66 9.07
C LEU A 130 2.59 15.18 8.83
N VAL A 131 3.04 15.17 7.57
CA VAL A 131 4.42 14.79 7.22
C VAL A 131 5.42 15.80 7.78
N SER A 132 5.14 17.11 7.69
CA SER A 132 6.00 18.16 8.27
C SER A 132 6.13 17.99 9.78
N HIS A 133 5.00 17.83 10.48
CA HIS A 133 4.99 17.66 11.93
C HIS A 133 5.67 16.35 12.37
N ALA A 134 5.48 15.24 11.65
CA ALA A 134 6.17 13.99 11.92
C ALA A 134 7.69 14.16 11.77
N CYS A 135 8.14 14.82 10.69
CA CYS A 135 9.55 15.09 10.45
C CYS A 135 10.17 16.00 11.53
N GLU A 136 9.45 17.03 11.98
CA GLU A 136 9.89 17.89 13.09
C GLU A 136 10.05 17.11 14.39
N ASN A 137 9.10 16.25 14.73
CA ASN A 137 9.17 15.42 15.94
C ASN A 137 10.33 14.43 15.89
N GLU A 138 10.55 13.77 14.74
CA GLU A 138 11.70 12.88 14.55
C GLU A 138 13.03 13.64 14.66
N ASN A 139 13.11 14.84 14.09
CA ASN A 139 14.29 15.70 14.20
C ASN A 139 14.58 16.12 15.65
N VAL A 140 13.55 16.47 16.43
CA VAL A 140 13.69 16.80 17.85
C VAL A 140 14.16 15.58 18.64
N ALA A 141 13.55 14.42 18.43
CA ALA A 141 13.94 13.17 19.09
C ALA A 141 15.40 12.77 18.77
N ALA A 142 15.80 12.88 17.50
CA ALA A 142 17.16 12.58 17.06
C ALA A 142 18.19 13.54 17.69
N ARG A 143 17.88 14.83 17.80
CA ARG A 143 18.73 15.82 18.48
C ARG A 143 18.91 15.52 19.96
N THR A 144 17.83 15.18 20.66
CA THR A 144 17.90 14.81 22.08
C THR A 144 18.77 13.57 22.27
N LEU A 145 18.56 12.52 21.46
CA LEU A 145 19.38 11.31 21.51
C LEU A 145 20.87 11.60 21.25
N LEU A 146 21.18 12.45 20.28
CA LEU A 146 22.55 12.86 19.97
C LEU A 146 23.20 13.62 21.13
N ASN A 147 22.46 14.54 21.77
CA ASN A 147 22.95 15.28 22.92
C ASN A 147 23.22 14.36 24.11
N ASP A 148 22.31 13.41 24.39
CA ASP A 148 22.47 12.44 25.47
C ASP A 148 23.69 11.53 25.24
N ARG A 149 23.88 11.05 24.01
CA ARG A 149 25.07 10.28 23.62
C ARG A 149 26.34 11.10 23.70
N GLY A 150 26.31 12.36 23.27
CA GLY A 150 27.44 13.29 23.40
C GLY A 150 27.83 13.51 24.86
N ALA A 151 26.85 13.71 25.74
CA ALA A 151 27.08 13.84 27.18
C ALA A 151 27.66 12.56 27.79
N LEU A 152 27.19 11.38 27.38
CA LEU A 152 27.74 10.10 27.83
C LEU A 152 29.19 9.90 27.36
N LEU A 153 29.50 10.20 26.10
CA LEU A 153 30.86 10.10 25.57
C LEU A 153 31.83 11.03 26.30
N ASN A 154 31.42 12.28 26.56
CA ASN A 154 32.23 13.21 27.33
C ASN A 154 32.49 12.70 28.75
N LYS A 155 31.48 12.11 29.41
CA LYS A 155 31.67 11.47 30.74
C LYS A 155 32.66 10.32 30.65
N MET A 156 32.51 9.43 29.66
CA MET A 156 33.44 8.30 29.47
C MET A 156 34.88 8.78 29.20
N GLU A 157 35.06 9.83 28.40
CA GLU A 157 36.37 10.41 28.12
C GLU A 157 37.02 10.98 29.39
N VAL A 158 36.25 11.70 30.22
CA VAL A 158 36.74 12.20 31.51
C VAL A 158 37.17 11.03 32.41
N VAL A 159 36.35 10.00 32.56
CA VAL A 159 36.68 8.82 33.38
C VAL A 159 37.93 8.12 32.86
N TYR A 160 38.03 7.93 31.54
CA TYR A 160 39.22 7.34 30.91
C TYR A 160 40.48 8.14 31.23
N ASN A 161 40.43 9.46 31.09
CA ASN A 161 41.55 10.35 31.37
C ASN A 161 41.96 10.29 32.86
N VAL A 162 40.99 10.26 33.79
CA VAL A 162 41.24 10.07 35.23
C VAL A 162 41.95 8.74 35.47
N VAL A 163 41.41 7.62 34.98
CA VAL A 163 42.00 6.29 35.16
C VAL A 163 43.42 6.22 34.58
N VAL A 164 43.65 6.75 33.38
CA VAL A 164 44.99 6.79 32.78
C VAL A 164 45.96 7.62 33.62
N SER A 165 45.50 8.76 34.16
CA SER A 165 46.32 9.63 35.01
C SER A 165 46.70 8.97 36.33
N GLU A 166 45.81 8.16 36.93
CA GLU A 166 46.07 7.39 38.16
C GLU A 166 46.93 6.14 37.90
N VAL A 167 46.68 5.37 36.83
CA VAL A 167 47.42 4.14 36.52
C VAL A 167 48.88 4.42 36.13
N THR A 168 49.14 5.54 35.46
CA THR A 168 50.48 5.89 34.97
C THR A 168 51.56 5.91 36.07
N PRO A 169 51.40 6.64 37.20
CA PRO A 169 52.38 6.61 38.28
C PRO A 169 52.52 5.22 38.92
N LEU A 170 51.42 4.49 39.16
CA LEU A 170 51.49 3.12 39.70
C LEU A 170 52.33 2.19 38.80
N LYS A 171 52.09 2.23 37.48
CA LYS A 171 52.88 1.47 36.51
C LYS A 171 54.37 1.76 36.62
N ARG A 172 54.75 3.03 36.85
CA ARG A 172 56.16 3.41 37.03
C ARG A 172 56.73 2.90 38.35
N VAL A 173 55.96 2.91 39.46
CA VAL A 173 56.37 2.31 40.74
C VAL A 173 56.71 0.83 40.56
N PHE A 174 55.79 0.04 39.98
CA PHE A 174 56.03 -1.39 39.76
C PHE A 174 57.22 -1.66 38.83
N LYS A 175 57.38 -0.85 37.77
CA LYS A 175 58.56 -0.94 36.89
C LYS A 175 59.86 -0.69 37.66
N ARG A 176 59.90 0.34 38.53
CA ARG A 176 61.06 0.67 39.36
C ARG A 176 61.33 -0.41 40.41
N ALA A 177 60.29 -0.95 41.04
CA ALA A 177 60.43 -2.06 41.99
C ALA A 177 61.06 -3.30 41.32
N LEU A 178 60.63 -3.64 40.10
CA LEU A 178 61.25 -4.72 39.32
C LEU A 178 62.73 -4.45 39.04
N GLN A 179 63.09 -3.21 38.70
CA GLN A 179 64.50 -2.81 38.51
C GLN A 179 65.32 -2.97 39.79
N MET A 180 64.77 -2.62 40.96
CA MET A 180 65.45 -2.83 42.25
C MET A 180 65.69 -4.32 42.52
N LEU A 181 64.69 -5.17 42.27
CA LEU A 181 64.81 -6.62 42.40
C LEU A 181 65.89 -7.18 41.48
N GLN A 182 65.99 -6.68 40.24
CA GLN A 182 67.06 -7.05 39.31
C GLN A 182 68.44 -6.63 39.82
N VAL A 183 68.57 -5.46 40.45
CA VAL A 183 69.82 -5.03 41.09
C VAL A 183 70.22 -5.98 42.22
N TYR A 184 69.29 -6.36 43.10
CA TYR A 184 69.56 -7.33 44.15
C TYR A 184 69.95 -8.70 43.59
N GLN A 185 69.21 -9.20 42.60
CA GLN A 185 69.52 -10.46 41.95
C GLN A 185 70.91 -10.44 41.32
N GLY A 186 71.27 -9.39 40.58
CA GLY A 186 72.58 -9.25 39.95
C GLY A 186 73.72 -9.17 40.96
N LEU A 187 73.51 -8.47 42.08
CA LEU A 187 74.46 -8.46 43.20
C LEU A 187 74.67 -9.87 43.75
N PHE A 188 73.59 -10.59 44.08
CA PHE A 188 73.70 -11.93 44.64
C PHE A 188 74.30 -12.94 43.65
N GLN A 189 74.03 -12.82 42.36
CA GLN A 189 74.68 -13.63 41.33
C GLN A 189 76.19 -13.38 41.27
N THR A 190 76.60 -12.11 41.32
CA THR A 190 78.02 -11.71 41.32
C THR A 190 78.74 -12.21 42.58
N LEU A 191 78.07 -12.09 43.72
CA LEU A 191 78.51 -12.61 45.00
C LEU A 191 78.67 -14.15 44.93
N SER A 192 77.75 -14.86 44.28
CA SER A 192 77.84 -16.31 44.13
C SER A 192 78.89 -16.81 43.11
N ASP A 193 79.35 -15.98 42.15
CA ASP A 193 80.35 -16.41 41.16
C ASP A 193 81.71 -16.67 41.84
N PRO A 194 82.26 -17.91 41.80
CA PRO A 194 83.53 -18.24 42.43
C PRO A 194 84.72 -17.47 41.86
N ARG A 195 84.61 -16.97 40.62
CA ARG A 195 85.67 -16.22 39.94
C ARG A 195 85.76 -14.77 40.38
N PHE A 196 84.69 -14.24 40.98
CA PHE A 196 84.66 -12.84 41.42
C PHE A 196 85.26 -12.71 42.82
N THR A 197 86.42 -12.05 42.94
CA THR A 197 87.17 -11.94 44.19
C THR A 197 86.87 -10.67 44.98
N THR A 198 86.29 -9.66 44.33
CA THR A 198 85.96 -8.37 44.95
C THR A 198 84.56 -8.38 45.55
N ILE A 199 84.40 -7.85 46.76
CA ILE A 199 83.06 -7.66 47.36
C ILE A 199 82.48 -6.36 46.79
N GLY A 200 81.51 -6.48 45.89
CA GLY A 200 80.82 -5.33 45.30
C GLY A 200 80.10 -4.47 46.34
N SER A 201 79.77 -3.23 45.98
CA SER A 201 78.82 -2.38 46.71
C SER A 201 77.48 -2.34 45.98
N LEU A 202 76.42 -1.94 46.68
CA LEU A 202 75.18 -1.60 46.01
C LEU A 202 75.43 -0.41 45.07
N PRO A 203 74.86 -0.43 43.85
CA PRO A 203 74.95 0.70 42.95
C PRO A 203 74.32 1.95 43.57
N PRO A 204 74.92 3.15 43.43
CA PRO A 204 74.32 4.40 43.91
C PRO A 204 72.95 4.68 43.25
N ASP A 205 72.75 4.15 42.04
CA ASP A 205 71.47 4.24 41.32
C ASP A 205 70.32 3.56 42.05
N LEU A 206 70.57 2.62 42.99
CA LEU A 206 69.52 1.97 43.76
C LEU A 206 68.78 2.96 44.68
N ASP A 207 69.51 3.88 45.32
CA ASP A 207 68.91 4.93 46.13
C ASP A 207 68.10 5.93 45.29
N ALA A 208 68.62 6.25 44.10
CA ALA A 208 67.91 7.07 43.14
C ALA A 208 66.62 6.38 42.68
N LEU A 209 66.65 5.07 42.40
CA LEU A 209 65.47 4.27 42.04
C LEU A 209 64.44 4.25 43.17
N MET A 210 64.86 4.07 44.44
CA MET A 210 63.96 4.04 45.59
C MET A 210 63.28 5.38 45.85
N THR A 211 64.06 6.46 45.82
CA THR A 211 63.55 7.83 45.95
C THR A 211 62.53 8.11 44.86
N ARG A 212 62.90 7.85 43.60
CA ARG A 212 62.02 7.98 42.44
C ARG A 212 60.75 7.15 42.57
N ALA A 213 60.82 5.89 42.99
CA ALA A 213 59.61 5.07 43.17
C ALA A 213 58.69 5.60 44.27
N ARG A 214 59.26 6.17 45.33
CA ARG A 214 58.49 6.88 46.37
C ARG A 214 57.83 8.14 45.81
N ASP A 215 58.53 8.91 44.99
CA ASP A 215 57.98 10.11 44.35
C ASP A 215 56.81 9.76 43.42
N ASP A 216 56.92 8.71 42.60
CA ASP A 216 55.82 8.24 41.78
C ASP A 216 54.61 7.80 42.62
N LEU A 217 54.84 7.14 43.76
CA LEU A 217 53.76 6.72 44.65
C LEU A 217 53.08 7.92 45.34
N ASN A 218 53.84 8.95 45.68
CA ASN A 218 53.29 10.21 46.18
C ASN A 218 52.49 10.92 45.08
N ALA A 219 53.00 10.99 43.85
CA ALA A 219 52.29 11.54 42.70
C ALA A 219 50.97 10.80 42.44
N TYR A 220 50.95 9.47 42.59
CA TYR A 220 49.69 8.72 42.56
C TYR A 220 48.72 9.22 43.64
N ARG A 221 49.15 9.34 44.89
CA ARG A 221 48.27 9.76 45.99
C ARG A 221 47.75 11.18 45.81
N GLU A 222 48.56 12.08 45.25
CA GLU A 222 48.13 13.42 44.90
C GLU A 222 47.05 13.39 43.82
N VAL A 223 47.30 12.70 42.70
CA VAL A 223 46.33 12.56 41.61
C VAL A 223 45.04 11.89 42.10
N HIS A 224 45.17 10.78 42.84
CA HIS A 224 44.04 10.07 43.42
C HIS A 224 43.28 10.92 44.46
N GLY A 225 43.97 11.76 45.22
CA GLY A 225 43.35 12.71 46.14
C GLY A 225 42.57 13.81 45.41
N MET A 226 43.11 14.34 44.30
CA MET A 226 42.46 15.40 43.51
C MET A 226 41.12 14.98 42.93
N PHE A 227 40.94 13.70 42.62
CA PHE A 227 39.70 13.17 42.07
C PHE A 227 38.76 12.61 43.15
N SER A 228 39.16 12.55 44.42
CA SER A 228 38.33 12.01 45.50
C SER A 228 37.06 12.87 45.68
N GLY A 229 35.89 12.28 45.42
CA GLY A 229 34.59 12.98 45.44
C GLY A 229 34.07 13.46 44.08
N VAL A 230 34.83 13.29 43.00
CA VAL A 230 34.37 13.55 41.62
C VAL A 230 34.16 12.20 40.94
N GLY A 231 33.02 11.56 41.18
CA GLY A 231 32.68 10.34 40.45
C GLY A 231 31.31 9.74 40.75
N ALA A 232 30.84 8.91 39.81
CA ALA A 232 29.68 8.04 39.99
C ALA A 232 30.10 6.70 40.62
N ALA A 233 29.14 5.93 41.16
CA ALA A 233 29.40 4.69 41.90
C ALA A 233 30.32 3.65 41.20
N VAL A 234 30.32 3.60 39.86
CA VAL A 234 31.20 2.70 39.10
C VAL A 234 32.65 3.19 39.09
N GLU A 235 32.85 4.50 39.10
CA GLU A 235 34.19 5.11 39.17
C GLU A 235 34.80 4.87 40.55
N ASP A 236 33.97 4.86 41.60
CA ASP A 236 34.41 4.58 42.96
C ASP A 236 35.00 3.17 43.11
N GLN A 237 34.42 2.16 42.45
CA GLN A 237 34.95 0.79 42.49
C GLN A 237 36.34 0.67 41.84
N ILE A 238 36.52 1.25 40.64
CA ILE A 238 37.82 1.21 39.95
C ILE A 238 38.88 1.90 40.81
N ARG A 239 38.51 3.02 41.44
CA ARG A 239 39.43 3.82 42.26
C ARG A 239 39.75 3.14 43.58
N GLU A 240 38.81 2.43 44.18
CA GLU A 240 39.07 1.58 45.36
C GLU A 240 40.13 0.52 45.04
N GLU A 241 40.01 -0.18 43.91
CA GLU A 241 41.00 -1.16 43.46
C GLU A 241 42.38 -0.53 43.20
N LEU A 242 42.44 0.64 42.55
CA LEU A 242 43.69 1.39 42.36
C LEU A 242 44.29 1.82 43.71
N GLY A 243 43.44 2.19 44.68
CA GLY A 243 43.81 2.48 46.06
C GLY A 243 44.51 1.29 46.71
N GLY A 244 43.90 0.11 46.64
CA GLY A 244 44.49 -1.14 47.14
C GLY A 244 45.83 -1.47 46.46
N MET A 245 45.94 -1.25 45.14
CA MET A 245 47.21 -1.42 44.42
C MET A 245 48.30 -0.47 44.93
N SER A 246 47.94 0.78 45.23
CA SER A 246 48.87 1.78 45.79
C SER A 246 49.34 1.43 47.19
N GLU A 247 48.45 0.93 48.04
CA GLU A 247 48.81 0.44 49.37
C GLU A 247 49.77 -0.74 49.29
N SER A 248 49.46 -1.72 48.42
CA SER A 248 50.33 -2.86 48.13
C SER A 248 51.71 -2.42 47.61
N ALA A 249 51.75 -1.48 46.67
CA ALA A 249 52.99 -0.91 46.16
C ALA A 249 53.80 -0.20 47.26
N GLY A 250 53.13 0.52 48.17
CA GLY A 250 53.75 1.14 49.34
C GLY A 250 54.34 0.10 50.31
N GLY A 251 53.62 -0.99 50.56
CA GLY A 251 54.13 -2.13 51.34
C GLY A 251 55.36 -2.77 50.70
N MET A 252 55.33 -3.01 49.39
CA MET A 252 56.45 -3.54 48.62
C MET A 252 57.69 -2.63 48.70
N LEU A 253 57.54 -1.31 48.54
CA LEU A 253 58.66 -0.37 48.65
C LEU A 253 59.27 -0.34 50.05
N LYS A 254 58.45 -0.43 51.12
CA LYS A 254 58.95 -0.56 52.49
C LYS A 254 59.79 -1.82 52.67
N SER A 255 59.30 -2.96 52.17
CA SER A 255 60.04 -4.23 52.20
C SER A 255 61.36 -4.14 51.43
N LEU A 256 61.37 -3.55 50.24
CA LEU A 256 62.60 -3.34 49.46
C LEU A 256 63.60 -2.46 50.18
N HIS A 257 63.14 -1.45 50.94
CA HIS A 257 64.00 -0.61 51.77
C HIS A 257 64.63 -1.37 52.93
N TYR A 258 63.89 -2.25 53.60
CA TYR A 258 64.45 -3.14 54.62
C TYR A 258 65.48 -4.11 54.04
N ILE A 259 65.17 -4.72 52.88
CA ILE A 259 66.12 -5.58 52.16
C ILE A 259 67.40 -4.80 51.84
N LYS A 260 67.30 -3.54 51.40
CA LYS A 260 68.47 -2.69 51.14
C LYS A 260 69.38 -2.62 52.36
N ARG A 261 68.80 -2.23 53.50
CA ARG A 261 69.53 -2.04 54.76
C ARG A 261 70.20 -3.33 55.21
N ASP A 262 69.50 -4.46 55.09
CA ASP A 262 70.03 -5.77 55.48
C ASP A 262 71.16 -6.21 54.53
N VAL A 263 71.04 -5.96 53.23
CA VAL A 263 72.10 -6.20 52.24
C VAL A 263 73.31 -5.30 52.48
N GLU A 264 73.12 -4.02 52.81
CA GLU A 264 74.21 -3.10 53.14
C GLU A 264 74.97 -3.57 54.38
N ALA A 265 74.25 -3.96 55.44
CA ALA A 265 74.84 -4.50 56.66
C ALA A 265 75.58 -5.82 56.39
N PHE A 266 75.01 -6.69 55.57
CA PHE A 266 75.65 -7.94 55.14
C PHE A 266 76.95 -7.68 54.37
N LEU A 267 76.91 -6.81 53.35
CA LEU A 267 78.10 -6.44 52.57
C LEU A 267 79.17 -5.78 53.45
N ALA A 268 78.78 -4.93 54.40
CA ALA A 268 79.73 -4.30 55.33
C ALA A 268 80.44 -5.34 56.20
N ARG A 269 79.71 -6.34 56.72
CA ARG A 269 80.32 -7.46 57.47
C ARG A 269 81.27 -8.28 56.62
N LEU A 270 80.89 -8.60 55.38
CA LEU A 270 81.78 -9.33 54.46
C LEU A 270 83.08 -8.56 54.18
N ARG A 271 83.02 -7.22 54.07
CA ARG A 271 84.22 -6.39 53.88
C ARG A 271 85.09 -6.33 55.14
N ALA A 272 84.48 -6.30 56.32
CA ALA A 272 85.21 -6.34 57.59
C ALA A 272 85.91 -7.69 57.81
N GLU A 273 85.32 -8.79 57.33
CA GLU A 273 85.84 -10.14 57.49
C GLU A 273 85.97 -10.89 56.14
N PRO A 274 86.97 -10.55 55.29
CA PRO A 274 87.12 -11.19 53.98
C PRO A 274 87.31 -12.71 54.05
N GLY A 275 87.90 -13.24 55.12
CA GLY A 275 88.06 -14.68 55.34
C GLY A 275 86.72 -15.42 55.49
N ALA A 276 85.74 -14.81 56.17
CA ALA A 276 84.41 -15.37 56.34
C ALA A 276 83.68 -15.50 54.99
N TRP A 277 83.90 -14.55 54.08
CA TRP A 277 83.39 -14.60 52.71
C TRP A 277 83.92 -15.80 51.93
N PHE A 278 85.24 -16.06 51.97
CA PHE A 278 85.83 -17.21 51.28
C PHE A 278 85.35 -18.55 51.86
N ILE A 279 85.18 -18.63 53.18
CA ILE A 279 84.61 -19.81 53.84
C ILE A 279 83.16 -20.02 53.39
N MET A 280 82.37 -18.94 53.34
CA MET A 280 80.99 -18.99 52.86
C MET A 280 80.93 -19.40 51.39
N LYS A 281 81.79 -18.86 50.53
CA LYS A 281 81.91 -19.29 49.12
C LYS A 281 82.32 -20.75 48.99
N ALA A 282 83.28 -21.24 49.77
CA ALA A 282 83.68 -22.64 49.74
C ALA A 282 82.55 -23.57 50.18
N LYS A 283 81.77 -23.15 51.18
CA LYS A 283 80.65 -23.93 51.72
C LYS A 283 79.42 -23.94 50.80
N PHE A 284 79.06 -22.79 50.23
CA PHE A 284 77.84 -22.65 49.43
C PHE A 284 78.09 -22.74 47.92
N GLY A 285 79.28 -22.45 47.42
CA GLY A 285 79.60 -22.44 45.98
C GLY A 285 79.52 -23.82 45.30
N ASN A 286 79.53 -24.90 46.07
CA ASN A 286 79.28 -26.26 45.55
C ASN A 286 77.78 -26.61 45.46
N ILE A 287 76.90 -25.82 46.08
CA ILE A 287 75.44 -26.04 46.09
C ILE A 287 74.77 -25.34 44.88
N TRP A 288 75.43 -24.35 44.28
CA TRP A 288 74.87 -23.50 43.21
C TRP A 288 75.47 -23.76 41.81
N ARG A 289 76.24 -24.84 41.63
CA ARG A 289 76.58 -25.35 40.29
C ARG A 289 75.55 -26.37 39.86
#